data_AF-A0A0E0JEQ9-F1
#
_entry.id   AF-A0A0E0JEQ9-F1
#
_cell.length_a   1.000
_cell.length_b   1.000
_cell.length_c   1.000
_cell.angle_alpha   90.00
_cell.angle_beta   90.00
_cell.angle_gamma   90.00
#
_symmetry.space_group_name_H-M   'P 1'
#
loop_
_entity.id
_entity.type
_entity.pdbx_description
1 polymer ?
#
loop_
_entity_poly.entity_id
_entity_poly.type
_entity_poly.pdbx_seq_one_letter_code
_entity_poly.pdbx_strand_id
1 'polypeptide(L)'
;MSFDDIVAQDIKENPILIYMKGFPESPMCGFSALAVKVLKLYDVPISARDILGDLNLKECVKAHTNWPTFPQIFIKGEFVGGSDIILDMHQASELIVRRFYYQVYLSTILILNLKGQLKDLLGDIAQKHEQKESS
;
A
#
# COMPACT_ATOMS: atom_id res chain seq x y z
N MET A 1 4.59 12.99 -23.22
CA MET A 1 4.76 11.86 -22.29
C MET A 1 4.38 10.60 -23.03
N SER A 2 5.24 9.58 -23.01
CA SER A 2 4.95 8.26 -23.57
C SER A 2 4.02 7.46 -22.63
N PHE A 3 3.48 6.33 -23.10
CA PHE A 3 2.71 5.43 -22.23
C PHE A 3 3.59 4.78 -21.16
N ASP A 4 4.86 4.49 -21.47
CA ASP A 4 5.82 3.99 -20.49
C ASP A 4 6.05 4.99 -19.35
N ASP A 5 6.12 6.29 -19.67
CA ASP A 5 6.24 7.35 -18.66
C ASP A 5 4.99 7.40 -17.77
N ILE A 6 3.79 7.21 -18.34
CA ILE A 6 2.53 7.18 -17.59
C ILE A 6 2.52 5.99 -16.62
N VAL A 7 2.86 4.80 -17.11
CA VAL A 7 2.90 3.57 -16.30
C VAL A 7 3.93 3.70 -15.19
N ALA A 8 5.14 4.17 -15.50
CA ALA A 8 6.18 4.41 -14.52
C ALA A 8 5.75 5.43 -13.45
N GLN A 9 5.07 6.52 -13.85
CA GLN A 9 4.58 7.53 -12.92
C GLN A 9 3.47 6.98 -12.03
N ASP A 10 2.49 6.27 -12.59
CA ASP A 10 1.41 5.63 -11.84
C ASP A 10 1.98 4.71 -10.76
N ILE A 11 2.91 3.83 -11.15
CA ILE A 11 3.53 2.84 -10.26
C ILE A 11 4.32 3.53 -9.14
N LYS A 12 4.98 4.65 -9.44
CA LYS A 12 5.79 5.41 -8.49
C LYS A 12 4.96 6.21 -7.50
N GLU A 13 3.88 6.85 -7.97
CA GLU A 13 3.04 7.74 -7.14
C GLU A 13 2.09 6.96 -6.23
N ASN A 14 1.74 5.73 -6.60
CA ASN A 14 0.70 4.96 -5.94
C ASN A 14 1.29 3.74 -5.23
N PRO A 15 1.36 3.73 -3.89
CA PRO A 15 1.90 2.60 -3.14
C PRO A 15 1.16 1.28 -3.38
N ILE A 16 -0.13 1.34 -3.69
CA ILE A 16 -0.95 0.20 -4.10
C ILE A 16 -1.74 0.65 -5.32
N LEU A 17 -1.38 0.09 -6.48
CA LEU A 17 -1.97 0.41 -7.76
C LEU A 17 -2.58 -0.86 -8.36
N ILE A 18 -3.77 -0.73 -8.94
CA ILE A 18 -4.41 -1.78 -9.71
C ILE A 18 -4.81 -1.26 -11.09
N TYR A 19 -4.26 -1.89 -12.13
CA TYR A 19 -4.83 -1.78 -13.48
C TYR A 19 -5.94 -2.80 -13.60
N MET A 20 -7.17 -2.35 -13.86
CA MET A 20 -8.35 -3.21 -13.85
C MET A 20 -9.35 -2.81 -14.93
N LYS A 21 -10.31 -3.70 -15.18
CA LYS A 21 -11.49 -3.41 -16.00
C LYS A 21 -12.57 -2.75 -15.13
N GLY A 22 -12.86 -1.48 -15.36
CA GLY A 22 -13.72 -0.63 -14.54
C GLY A 22 -12.97 0.02 -13.37
N PHE A 23 -13.71 0.43 -12.33
CA PHE A 23 -13.18 1.09 -11.14
C PHE A 23 -13.52 0.30 -9.86
N PRO A 24 -12.85 0.54 -8.71
CA PRO A 24 -13.10 -0.19 -7.46
C PRO A 24 -14.55 -0.11 -6.94
N GLU A 25 -15.28 0.95 -7.29
CA GLU A 25 -16.69 1.17 -6.97
C GLU A 25 -17.62 0.48 -7.97
N SER A 26 -17.15 0.29 -9.21
CA SER A 26 -17.91 -0.25 -10.33
C SER A 26 -17.04 -1.18 -11.21
N PRO A 27 -16.60 -2.34 -10.68
CA PRO A 27 -15.78 -3.28 -11.44
C PRO A 27 -16.57 -3.91 -12.59
N MET A 28 -15.98 -3.95 -13.78
CA MET A 28 -16.63 -4.46 -15.00
C MET A 28 -16.23 -5.90 -15.36
N CYS A 29 -15.55 -6.60 -14.46
CA CYS A 29 -15.09 -7.97 -14.66
C CYS A 29 -14.97 -8.69 -13.30
N GLY A 30 -15.35 -9.97 -13.25
CA GLY A 30 -15.28 -10.78 -12.03
C GLY A 30 -13.88 -10.85 -11.41
N PHE A 31 -12.83 -10.96 -12.23
CA PHE A 31 -11.44 -10.96 -11.76
C PHE A 31 -11.04 -9.61 -11.15
N SER A 32 -11.45 -8.50 -11.77
CA SER A 32 -11.24 -7.15 -11.21
C SER A 32 -11.96 -7.00 -9.87
N ALA A 33 -13.21 -7.45 -9.78
CA ALA A 33 -14.01 -7.39 -8.57
C ALA A 33 -13.39 -8.22 -7.44
N LEU A 34 -12.85 -9.41 -7.75
CA LEU A 34 -12.16 -10.26 -6.80
C LEU A 34 -10.92 -9.58 -6.22
N ALA A 35 -10.04 -9.03 -7.08
CA ALA A 35 -8.83 -8.34 -6.64
C ALA A 35 -9.17 -7.15 -5.71
N VAL A 36 -10.13 -6.32 -6.11
CA VAL A 36 -10.59 -5.19 -5.29
C VAL A 36 -11.16 -5.67 -3.96
N LYS A 37 -11.97 -6.73 -3.96
CA LYS A 37 -12.55 -7.29 -2.74
C LYS A 37 -11.47 -7.74 -1.76
N VAL A 38 -10.45 -8.47 -2.24
CA VAL A 38 -9.34 -8.94 -1.40
C VAL A 38 -8.53 -7.76 -0.85
N LEU A 39 -8.15 -6.81 -1.71
CA LEU A 39 -7.38 -5.64 -1.28
C LEU A 39 -8.13 -4.78 -0.25
N LYS A 40 -9.46 -4.62 -0.39
CA LYS A 40 -10.31 -3.90 0.56
C LYS A 40 -10.35 -4.53 1.96
N LEU A 41 -10.06 -5.83 2.11
CA LEU A 41 -10.00 -6.48 3.44
C LEU A 41 -8.85 -5.95 4.31
N TYR A 42 -7.86 -5.29 3.70
CA TYR A 42 -6.70 -4.75 4.40
C TYR A 42 -6.86 -3.28 4.80
N ASP A 43 -8.01 -2.66 4.48
CA ASP A 43 -8.32 -1.26 4.80
C ASP A 43 -7.23 -0.27 4.35
N VAL A 44 -6.69 -0.51 3.15
CA VAL A 44 -5.65 0.34 2.55
C VAL A 44 -6.21 1.16 1.39
N PRO A 45 -5.72 2.40 1.20
CA PRO A 45 -6.05 3.16 0.01
C PRO A 45 -5.48 2.48 -1.23
N ILE A 46 -6.33 2.25 -2.23
CA ILE A 46 -5.99 1.61 -3.50
C ILE A 46 -6.22 2.65 -4.60
N SER A 47 -5.21 2.90 -5.40
CA SER A 47 -5.36 3.65 -6.64
C SER A 47 -5.69 2.69 -7.77
N ALA A 48 -6.64 3.05 -8.62
CA ALA A 48 -7.06 2.21 -9.73
C ALA A 48 -7.03 3.00 -11.04
N ARG A 49 -6.62 2.33 -12.11
CA ARG A 49 -6.70 2.85 -13.47
C ARG A 49 -7.45 1.87 -14.35
N ASP A 50 -8.53 2.36 -14.97
CA ASP A 50 -9.31 1.57 -15.91
C ASP A 50 -8.56 1.41 -17.23
N ILE A 51 -8.48 0.18 -17.74
CA ILE A 51 -7.82 -0.15 -19.01
C ILE A 51 -8.79 -0.33 -20.18
N LEU A 52 -10.11 -0.24 -19.95
CA LEU A 52 -11.10 -0.45 -21.00
C LEU A 52 -11.13 0.72 -22.00
N GLY A 53 -10.85 1.94 -21.52
CA GLY A 53 -10.89 3.15 -22.34
C GLY A 53 -9.67 3.38 -23.24
N ASP A 54 -8.56 2.67 -23.03
CA ASP A 54 -7.30 2.93 -23.76
C ASP A 54 -6.54 1.62 -24.08
N LEU A 55 -6.56 1.26 -25.37
CA LEU A 55 -5.87 0.08 -25.88
C LEU A 55 -4.34 0.20 -25.80
N ASN A 56 -3.79 1.40 -25.99
CA ASN A 56 -2.34 1.60 -25.97
C ASN A 56 -1.81 1.46 -24.54
N LEU A 57 -2.51 2.03 -23.57
CA LEU A 57 -2.20 1.84 -22.15
C LEU A 57 -2.24 0.35 -21.79
N LYS A 58 -3.29 -0.36 -22.22
CA LYS A 58 -3.46 -1.79 -21.96
C LYS A 58 -2.28 -2.62 -22.48
N GLU A 59 -1.86 -2.40 -23.72
CA GLU A 59 -0.74 -3.14 -24.30
C GLU A 59 0.61 -2.74 -23.66
N CYS A 60 0.79 -1.46 -23.34
CA CYS A 60 1.97 -0.98 -22.60
C CYS A 60 2.10 -1.64 -21.22
N VAL A 61 1.02 -1.70 -20.44
CA VAL A 61 1.02 -2.32 -19.10
C VAL A 61 1.36 -3.82 -19.19
N LYS A 62 0.80 -4.55 -20.16
CA LYS A 62 1.16 -5.96 -20.39
C LYS A 62 2.63 -6.13 -20.74
N ALA A 63 3.17 -5.26 -21.59
CA ALA A 63 4.58 -5.31 -21.98
C ALA A 63 5.50 -4.99 -20.78
N HIS A 64 5.11 -4.02 -19.95
CA HIS A 64 5.87 -3.61 -18.77
C HIS A 64 6.02 -4.75 -17.74
N THR A 65 4.95 -5.51 -17.49
CA THR A 65 4.96 -6.62 -16.51
C THR A 65 5.30 -7.97 -17.12
N ASN A 66 5.37 -8.05 -18.45
CA ASN A 66 5.39 -9.30 -19.19
C ASN A 66 4.24 -10.25 -18.78
N TRP A 67 3.07 -9.69 -18.43
CA TRP A 67 1.90 -10.43 -17.95
C TRP A 67 0.69 -10.22 -18.88
N PRO A 68 0.01 -11.30 -19.33
CA PRO A 68 -0.94 -11.21 -20.43
C PRO A 68 -2.36 -10.76 -20.02
N THR A 69 -2.70 -10.84 -18.73
CA THR A 69 -4.08 -10.69 -18.24
C THR A 69 -4.26 -9.51 -17.28
N PHE A 70 -5.53 -9.17 -16.99
CA PHE A 70 -5.92 -8.15 -16.02
C PHE A 70 -6.95 -8.74 -15.04
N PRO A 71 -6.97 -8.30 -13.78
CA PRO A 71 -6.25 -7.15 -13.23
C PRO A 71 -4.75 -7.38 -13.03
N GLN A 72 -3.96 -6.30 -13.00
CA GLN A 72 -2.54 -6.32 -12.65
C GLN A 72 -2.31 -5.43 -11.43
N ILE A 73 -1.76 -5.99 -10.36
CA ILE A 73 -1.58 -5.32 -9.07
C ILE A 73 -0.10 -5.01 -8.87
N PHE A 74 0.17 -3.77 -8.48
CA PHE A 74 1.49 -3.29 -8.08
C PHE A 74 1.45 -2.86 -6.62
N ILE A 75 2.51 -3.19 -5.88
CA ILE A 75 2.71 -2.77 -4.51
C ILE A 75 4.12 -2.17 -4.42
N LYS A 76 4.20 -0.89 -4.00
CA LYS A 76 5.45 -0.14 -3.81
C LYS A 76 6.40 -0.18 -5.00
N GLY A 77 5.86 -0.02 -6.20
CA GLY A 77 6.69 -0.04 -7.39
C GLY A 77 6.85 -1.41 -8.05
N GLU A 78 6.53 -2.49 -7.33
CA GLU A 78 6.77 -3.86 -7.79
C GLU A 78 5.48 -4.50 -8.29
N PHE A 79 5.56 -5.18 -9.43
CA PHE A 79 4.48 -6.00 -9.94
C PHE A 79 4.33 -7.26 -9.08
N VAL A 80 3.11 -7.51 -8.59
CA VAL A 80 2.81 -8.63 -7.69
C VAL A 80 2.12 -9.77 -8.42
N GLY A 81 1.16 -9.46 -9.29
CA GLY A 81 0.42 -10.48 -10.02
C GLY A 81 -1.02 -10.09 -10.37
N GLY A 82 -1.81 -11.11 -10.68
CA GLY A 82 -3.25 -11.04 -10.94
C GLY A 82 -4.13 -11.23 -9.70
N SER A 83 -5.44 -11.35 -9.91
CA SER A 83 -6.42 -11.52 -8.83
C SER A 83 -6.30 -12.86 -8.09
N ASP A 84 -5.89 -13.90 -8.80
CA ASP A 84 -5.59 -15.24 -8.30
C ASP A 84 -4.39 -15.22 -7.34
N ILE A 85 -3.27 -14.64 -7.76
CA ILE A 85 -2.07 -14.51 -6.92
C ILE A 85 -2.38 -13.71 -5.65
N ILE A 86 -3.11 -12.60 -5.78
CA ILE A 86 -3.53 -11.79 -4.62
C ILE A 86 -4.46 -12.57 -3.68
N LEU A 87 -5.37 -13.40 -4.20
CA LEU A 87 -6.21 -14.26 -3.38
C LEU A 87 -5.39 -15.33 -2.65
N ASP A 88 -4.46 -15.98 -3.35
CA ASP A 88 -3.60 -17.02 -2.78
C ASP A 88 -2.71 -16.45 -1.67
N MET A 89 -2.10 -15.29 -1.90
CA MET A 89 -1.34 -14.57 -0.87
C MET A 89 -2.20 -14.19 0.35
N HIS A 90 -3.49 -13.92 0.14
CA HIS A 90 -4.42 -13.61 1.23
C HIS A 90 -4.67 -14.86 2.07
N GLN A 91 -4.96 -15.98 1.42
CA GLN A 91 -5.20 -17.27 2.05
C GLN A 91 -3.96 -17.79 2.78
N ALA A 92 -2.77 -17.61 2.20
CA ALA A 92 -1.50 -17.96 2.81
C ALA A 92 -1.09 -17.01 3.97
N SER A 93 -1.83 -15.92 4.20
CA SER A 93 -1.45 -14.83 5.12
C SER A 93 -0.10 -14.16 4.78
N GLU A 94 0.35 -14.28 3.54
CA GLU A 94 1.62 -13.74 3.05
C GLU A 94 1.49 -12.35 2.42
N LEU A 95 0.28 -11.82 2.32
CA LEU A 95 0.02 -10.57 1.65
C LEU A 95 0.77 -9.39 2.30
N ILE A 96 1.78 -8.89 1.58
CA ILE A 96 2.75 -7.88 2.01
C ILE A 96 2.07 -6.60 2.53
N VAL A 97 0.89 -6.27 2.00
CA VAL A 97 0.06 -5.14 2.43
C VAL A 97 -0.17 -5.15 3.95
N ARG A 98 -0.49 -6.31 4.52
CA ARG A 98 -0.74 -6.45 5.96
C ARG A 98 0.51 -6.15 6.78
N ARG A 99 1.66 -6.65 6.31
CA ARG A 99 2.94 -6.55 7.01
C ARG A 99 3.47 -5.12 6.98
N PHE A 100 3.23 -4.38 5.90
CA PHE A 100 3.63 -2.97 5.83
C PHE A 100 2.87 -2.10 6.84
N TYR A 101 1.54 -2.20 6.88
CA TYR A 101 0.75 -1.39 7.83
C TYR A 101 0.98 -1.82 9.27
N TYR A 102 1.11 -3.12 9.56
CA TYR A 102 1.49 -3.57 10.91
C TYR A 102 2.86 -3.03 11.32
N GLN A 103 3.84 -3.02 10.42
CA GLN A 103 5.16 -2.46 10.71
C GLN A 103 5.08 -0.95 10.98
N VAL A 104 4.37 -0.19 10.15
CA VAL A 104 4.20 1.27 10.33
C VAL A 104 3.40 1.56 11.60
N TYR A 105 2.29 0.87 11.82
CA TYR A 105 1.43 1.02 12.99
C TYR A 105 2.15 0.67 14.30
N LEU A 106 2.85 -0.48 14.37
CA LEU A 106 3.69 -0.80 15.53
C LEU A 106 4.82 0.22 15.70
N SER A 107 5.44 0.70 14.62
CA SER A 107 6.50 1.71 14.70
C SER A 107 5.95 3.03 15.25
N THR A 108 4.77 3.47 14.80
CA THR A 108 4.10 4.67 15.32
C THR A 108 3.75 4.51 16.80
N ILE A 109 3.17 3.38 17.20
CA ILE A 109 2.88 3.09 18.62
C ILE A 109 4.16 3.09 19.45
N LEU A 110 5.23 2.44 18.97
CA LEU A 110 6.52 2.39 19.66
C LEU A 110 7.12 3.79 19.83
N ILE A 111 7.07 4.62 18.78
CA ILE A 111 7.53 6.00 18.82
C ILE A 111 6.71 6.83 19.82
N LEU A 112 5.39 6.67 19.85
CA LEU A 112 4.54 7.36 20.82
C LEU A 112 4.85 6.93 22.26
N ASN A 113 5.07 5.64 22.49
CA ASN A 113 5.39 5.09 23.81
C ASN A 113 6.78 5.58 24.30
N LEU A 114 7.78 5.57 23.41
CA LEU A 114 9.12 6.12 23.68
C LEU A 114 9.07 7.63 23.98
N LYS A 115 8.26 8.41 23.27
CA LYS A 115 8.05 9.83 23.56
C LYS A 115 7.39 10.06 24.92
N GLY A 116 6.50 9.16 25.35
CA GLY A 116 5.93 9.17 26.70
C GLY A 116 7.01 8.98 27.76
N GLN A 117 7.76 7.87 27.66
CA GLN A 117 8.86 7.57 28.60
C GLN A 117 9.91 8.68 28.68
N LEU A 118 10.24 9.32 27.55
CA LEU A 118 11.20 10.43 27.53
C LEU A 118 10.67 11.66 28.29
N LYS A 119 9.37 11.97 28.19
CA LYS A 119 8.77 13.07 28.95
C LYS A 119 8.79 12.81 30.45
N ASP A 120 8.47 11.59 30.86
CA ASP A 120 8.49 11.19 32.28
C ASP A 120 9.91 11.31 32.85
N LEU A 121 10.91 10.80 32.12
CA LEU A 121 12.33 10.90 32.52
C LEU A 121 12.82 12.35 32.63
N LEU A 122 12.43 13.22 31.68
CA LEU A 122 12.77 14.64 31.73
C LEU A 122 12.09 15.37 32.89
N GLY A 123 10.86 14.99 33.23
CA GLY A 123 10.16 15.49 34.42
C GLY A 123 10.87 15.11 35.72
N ASP A 124 11.31 13.86 35.83
CA ASP A 124 12.07 13.38 37.01
C ASP A 124 13.43 14.09 37.14
N ILE A 125 14.10 14.36 36.03
CA ILE A 125 15.37 15.12 36.02
C ILE A 125 15.13 16.58 36.43
N ALA A 126 14.06 17.21 35.95
CA ALA A 126 13.70 18.58 36.30
C ALA A 126 13.40 18.72 37.80
N GLN A 127 12.60 17.81 38.37
CA GLN A 127 12.31 17.81 39.81
C GLN A 127 13.56 17.60 40.68
N LYS A 128 14.50 16.76 40.24
CA LYS A 128 15.77 16.55 40.95
C LYS A 128 16.69 17.78 40.90
N HIS A 129 16.58 18.63 39.88
CA HIS A 129 17.36 19.86 39.78
C HIS A 129 16.81 20.94 40.72
N GLU A 130 15.48 21.13 40.77
CA GLU A 130 14.83 22.11 41.68
C GLU A 130 15.06 21.79 43.16
N GLN A 131 15.10 20.51 43.53
CA GLN A 131 15.41 20.09 44.90
C GLN A 131 16.88 20.34 45.30
N LYS A 132 17.79 20.42 44.32
CA LYS A 132 19.22 20.67 44.56
C LYS A 132 19.58 22.16 44.68
N GLU A 133 18.77 23.05 44.11
CA GLU A 133 18.96 24.51 44.19
C GLU A 133 18.27 25.14 45.42
N SER A 134 17.40 24.39 46.10
CA SER A 134 16.70 24.82 47.32
C SER A 134 17.37 24.35 48.63
N SER A 135 18.58 23.79 48.56
CA SER A 135 19.43 23.38 49.71
C SER A 135 20.79 24.06 49.63
#